data_AF-A0A3M1A8R8-F1
#
_entry.id   AF-A0A3M1A8R8-F1
#
_cell.length_a   1.000
_cell.length_b   1.000
_cell.length_c   1.000
_cell.angle_alpha   90.00
_cell.angle_beta   90.00
_cell.angle_gamma   90.00
#
_symmetry.space_group_name_H-M   'P 1'
#
loop_
_entity.id
_entity.type
_entity.pdbx_description
1 polymer ?
#
loop_
_entity_poly.entity_id
_entity_poly.type
_entity_poly.pdbx_seq_one_letter_code
_entity_poly.pdbx_strand_id
1 'polypeptide(L)'
;MSESILITKTMPYCPGCGHTVITNQLNQALSRLSISPLDVVVVSDIGCCGLVDALLACHTVHGLHGRSTALGMGITLGLNNPKKKVIVIQGDGGATIGLQHLLEAARQNVDLTLIVHNNMVYGMTGGQISGLSPEELMSVKLPEEEPVPPFDIVTLAHKAGAVYSSRVFVGGKLNEILMEALETPGFSLIEVVEMCPSHGIKKIKELKEIYPYPEIKFTGHRPSRKLTTRSHPSLFDKMARWSPAYRHNIQQRLEIVIAGSAGEGIQSAGDILASAGILAGLHTTKKGEYPITVGTGFSVVEVILSRDEIHYTGIDTPDVAIIVSEDGWKKVQDRIQNTPNLIVDSQINVPYDMPVLRGNFRELAGGKGAALCAMAFWLKKSKALPLEALHQVIQGHRHAESLLAALEPLEKLVVQAF
;
A
#
# COMPACT_ATOMS: atom_id res chain seq x y z
N MET A 1 7.62 -4.91 23.40
CA MET A 1 6.19 -4.70 23.08
C MET A 1 6.09 -4.92 21.59
N SER A 2 5.28 -5.87 21.12
CA SER A 2 5.07 -6.03 19.67
C SER A 2 4.34 -4.79 19.16
N GLU A 3 4.82 -4.28 18.02
CA GLU A 3 4.26 -3.08 17.41
C GLU A 3 2.84 -3.37 16.89
N SER A 4 1.92 -2.44 17.15
CA SER A 4 0.54 -2.52 16.66
C SER A 4 0.53 -2.52 15.13
N ILE A 5 -0.28 -3.39 14.51
CA ILE A 5 -0.51 -3.31 13.05
C ILE A 5 -1.38 -2.11 12.69
N LEU A 6 -2.04 -1.46 13.66
CA LEU A 6 -2.88 -0.28 13.42
C LEU A 6 -2.14 1.01 13.76
N ILE A 7 -2.18 1.99 12.85
CA ILE A 7 -1.57 3.32 13.04
C ILE A 7 -2.46 4.30 13.82
N THR A 8 -3.75 3.98 13.95
CA THR A 8 -4.74 4.81 14.68
C THR A 8 -5.80 3.94 15.35
N LYS A 9 -6.52 4.53 16.31
CA LYS A 9 -7.67 3.89 16.96
C LYS A 9 -8.99 4.14 16.23
N THR A 10 -9.06 5.17 15.39
CA THR A 10 -10.28 5.54 14.68
C THR A 10 -10.46 4.67 13.44
N MET A 11 -11.50 3.86 13.43
CA MET A 11 -11.82 2.95 12.32
C MET A 11 -12.65 3.64 11.24
N PRO A 12 -12.55 3.22 9.96
CA PRO A 12 -13.27 3.81 8.84
C PRO A 12 -14.70 3.25 8.70
N TYR A 13 -15.20 2.58 9.74
CA TYR A 13 -16.46 1.84 9.72
C TYR A 13 -17.56 2.58 10.50
N CYS A 14 -18.81 2.22 10.23
CA CYS A 14 -19.96 2.75 10.96
C CYS A 14 -19.86 2.44 12.48
N PRO A 15 -20.38 3.32 13.36
CA PRO A 15 -20.44 3.03 14.80
C PRO A 15 -21.18 1.70 15.08
N GLY A 16 -20.54 0.81 15.84
CA GLY A 16 -21.08 -0.52 16.15
C GLY A 16 -20.89 -1.58 15.07
N CYS A 17 -20.13 -1.28 14.00
CA CYS A 17 -19.83 -2.25 12.94
C CYS A 17 -18.95 -3.40 13.45
N GLY A 18 -19.29 -4.64 13.06
CA GLY A 18 -18.51 -5.82 13.39
C GLY A 18 -17.07 -5.78 12.86
N HIS A 19 -16.84 -5.16 11.69
CA HIS A 19 -15.51 -5.06 11.08
C HIS A 19 -14.51 -4.40 12.03
N THR A 20 -14.95 -3.44 12.85
CA THR A 20 -14.14 -2.81 13.91
C THR A 20 -13.67 -3.85 14.94
N VAL A 21 -14.55 -4.75 15.36
CA VAL A 21 -14.23 -5.80 16.33
C VAL A 21 -13.22 -6.76 15.73
N ILE A 22 -13.47 -7.25 14.51
CA ILE A 22 -12.58 -8.22 13.85
C ILE A 22 -11.18 -7.63 13.64
N THR A 23 -11.10 -6.40 13.15
CA THR A 23 -9.83 -5.69 12.92
C THR A 23 -9.02 -5.53 14.22
N ASN A 24 -9.68 -5.12 15.30
CA ASN A 24 -9.02 -4.98 16.60
C ASN A 24 -8.57 -6.34 17.17
N GLN A 25 -9.36 -7.40 16.96
CA GLN A 25 -9.01 -8.75 17.40
C GLN A 25 -7.84 -9.33 16.59
N LEU A 26 -7.75 -9.03 15.29
CA LEU A 26 -6.60 -9.37 14.47
C LEU A 26 -5.33 -8.67 14.95
N ASN A 27 -5.39 -7.35 15.21
CA ASN A 27 -4.27 -6.61 15.79
C ASN A 27 -3.80 -7.23 17.12
N GLN A 28 -4.73 -7.59 18.01
CA GLN A 28 -4.40 -8.24 19.28
C GLN A 28 -3.80 -9.63 19.09
N ALA A 29 -4.31 -10.43 18.14
CA ALA A 29 -3.78 -11.77 17.84
C ALA A 29 -2.33 -11.68 17.34
N LEU A 30 -2.04 -10.81 16.37
CA LEU A 30 -0.69 -10.57 15.86
C LEU A 30 0.25 -10.09 16.97
N SER A 31 -0.22 -9.17 17.82
CA SER A 31 0.55 -8.65 18.94
C SER A 31 0.91 -9.75 19.96
N ARG A 32 -0.04 -10.63 20.30
CA ARG A 32 0.17 -11.77 21.22
C ARG A 32 1.13 -12.81 20.65
N LEU A 33 1.04 -13.08 19.35
CA LEU A 33 1.97 -13.96 18.62
C LEU A 33 3.34 -13.32 18.37
N SER A 34 3.53 -12.06 18.77
CA SER A 34 4.77 -11.30 18.52
C SER A 34 5.18 -11.26 17.04
N ILE A 35 4.19 -11.24 16.14
CA ILE A 35 4.41 -11.10 14.70
C ILE A 35 4.58 -9.61 14.40
N SER A 36 5.74 -9.25 13.81
CA SER A 36 5.99 -7.86 13.41
C SER A 36 5.04 -7.44 12.30
N PRO A 37 4.51 -6.20 12.29
CA PRO A 37 3.75 -5.66 11.15
C PRO A 37 4.52 -5.78 9.82
N LEU A 38 5.85 -5.65 9.84
CA LEU A 38 6.68 -5.83 8.65
C LEU A 38 6.70 -7.28 8.16
N ASP A 39 6.38 -8.27 9.00
CA ASP A 39 6.25 -9.67 8.59
C ASP A 39 4.84 -10.04 8.11
N VAL A 40 3.90 -9.09 8.10
CA VAL A 40 2.52 -9.33 7.65
C VAL A 40 2.29 -8.73 6.27
N VAL A 41 1.59 -9.50 5.42
CA VAL A 41 1.01 -9.03 4.16
C VAL A 41 -0.49 -9.22 4.24
N VAL A 42 -1.25 -8.12 4.28
CA VAL A 42 -2.71 -8.15 4.20
C VAL A 42 -3.16 -7.96 2.76
N VAL A 43 -4.00 -8.86 2.27
CA VAL A 43 -4.64 -8.77 0.96
C VAL A 43 -6.14 -8.59 1.17
N SER A 44 -6.64 -7.39 0.97
CA SER A 44 -8.04 -7.06 1.21
C SER A 44 -8.87 -7.18 -0.06
N ASP A 45 -10.19 -7.31 0.11
CA ASP A 45 -11.15 -7.37 -1.00
C ASP A 45 -11.97 -6.08 -1.10
N ILE A 46 -12.63 -5.90 -2.25
CA ILE A 46 -13.62 -4.84 -2.45
C ILE A 46 -14.80 -5.07 -1.50
N GLY A 47 -15.07 -4.06 -0.66
CA GLY A 47 -16.15 -4.07 0.32
C GLY A 47 -15.77 -3.29 1.57
N CYS A 48 -16.69 -3.17 2.52
CA CYS A 48 -16.42 -2.44 3.76
C CYS A 48 -15.14 -2.96 4.44
N CYS A 49 -14.95 -4.29 4.52
CA CYS A 49 -13.76 -4.88 5.13
C CYS A 49 -12.43 -4.27 4.66
N GLY A 50 -12.27 -3.99 3.36
CA GLY A 50 -11.03 -3.47 2.78
C GLY A 50 -10.75 -1.98 3.05
N LEU A 51 -11.68 -1.22 3.64
CA LEU A 51 -11.44 0.19 3.99
C LEU A 51 -10.32 0.37 5.04
N VAL A 52 -9.94 -0.70 5.75
CA VAL A 52 -8.88 -0.67 6.77
C VAL A 52 -7.48 -0.55 6.18
N ASP A 53 -7.27 -0.78 4.89
CA ASP A 53 -5.93 -0.86 4.28
C ASP A 53 -5.02 0.30 4.62
N ALA A 54 -5.55 1.53 4.58
CA ALA A 54 -4.79 2.74 4.87
C ALA A 54 -4.36 2.86 6.35
N LEU A 55 -4.93 2.05 7.24
CA LEU A 55 -4.66 2.06 8.67
C LEU A 55 -3.69 0.97 9.11
N LEU A 56 -3.32 0.05 8.20
CA LEU A 56 -2.44 -1.07 8.49
C LEU A 56 -0.98 -0.68 8.28
N ALA A 57 -0.17 -0.77 9.34
CA ALA A 57 1.27 -0.55 9.37
C ALA A 57 2.07 -1.74 8.77
N CYS A 58 1.47 -2.52 7.88
CA CYS A 58 2.06 -3.69 7.24
C CYS A 58 2.07 -3.53 5.72
N HIS A 59 2.49 -4.58 5.00
CA HIS A 59 2.31 -4.60 3.55
C HIS A 59 0.82 -4.82 3.24
N THR A 60 0.24 -4.00 2.37
CA THR A 60 -1.17 -4.11 1.97
C THR A 60 -1.31 -4.23 0.45
N VAL A 61 -2.28 -5.04 0.02
CA VAL A 61 -2.69 -5.18 -1.38
C VAL A 61 -4.21 -5.14 -1.44
N HIS A 62 -4.77 -4.08 -2.00
CA HIS A 62 -6.21 -3.99 -2.26
C HIS A 62 -6.57 -4.76 -3.53
N GLY A 63 -7.27 -5.87 -3.39
CA GLY A 63 -7.64 -6.77 -4.49
C GLY A 63 -8.84 -6.29 -5.31
N LEU A 64 -9.21 -7.10 -6.30
CA LEU A 64 -10.48 -6.98 -7.02
C LEU A 64 -11.53 -7.85 -6.35
N HIS A 65 -12.81 -7.52 -6.56
CA HIS A 65 -13.94 -8.18 -5.89
C HIS A 65 -13.91 -9.72 -6.04
N GLY A 66 -13.74 -10.43 -4.92
CA GLY A 66 -13.62 -11.88 -4.82
C GLY A 66 -12.35 -12.46 -5.45
N ARG A 67 -11.30 -11.66 -5.64
CA ARG A 67 -10.00 -12.11 -6.17
C ARG A 67 -8.88 -12.09 -5.14
N SER A 68 -9.12 -11.52 -3.96
CA SER A 68 -8.12 -11.36 -2.90
C SER A 68 -7.54 -12.69 -2.43
N THR A 69 -8.35 -13.75 -2.34
CA THR A 69 -7.83 -15.09 -2.01
C THR A 69 -6.87 -15.62 -3.08
N ALA A 70 -7.14 -15.39 -4.36
CA ALA A 70 -6.23 -15.78 -5.45
C ALA A 70 -4.93 -14.97 -5.44
N LEU A 71 -5.03 -13.65 -5.19
CA LEU A 71 -3.87 -12.77 -5.04
C LEU A 71 -3.02 -13.17 -3.84
N GLY A 72 -3.63 -13.42 -2.68
CA GLY A 72 -2.96 -13.90 -1.48
C GLY A 72 -2.26 -15.25 -1.69
N MET A 73 -2.90 -16.16 -2.44
CA MET A 73 -2.27 -17.41 -2.85
C MET A 73 -1.02 -17.15 -3.70
N GLY A 74 -1.11 -16.30 -4.72
CA GLY A 74 0.02 -15.94 -5.58
C GLY A 74 1.17 -15.28 -4.82
N ILE A 75 0.87 -14.34 -3.92
CA ILE A 75 1.84 -13.70 -3.04
C ILE A 75 2.53 -14.73 -2.17
N THR A 76 1.78 -15.60 -1.49
CA THR A 76 2.35 -16.65 -0.63
C THR A 76 3.30 -17.56 -1.40
N LEU A 77 2.91 -17.97 -2.62
CA LEU A 77 3.73 -18.83 -3.46
C LEU A 77 4.98 -18.13 -4.02
N GLY A 78 4.92 -16.81 -4.22
CA GLY A 78 6.06 -15.99 -4.66
C GLY A 78 6.99 -15.58 -3.53
N LEU A 79 6.52 -15.59 -2.27
CA LEU A 79 7.31 -15.28 -1.09
C LEU A 79 8.26 -16.43 -0.77
N ASN A 80 9.57 -16.14 -0.76
CA ASN A 80 10.61 -17.10 -0.34
C ASN A 80 10.99 -16.93 1.14
N ASN A 81 10.06 -16.47 1.98
CA ASN A 81 10.30 -16.25 3.41
C ASN A 81 9.17 -16.87 4.25
N PRO A 82 9.41 -18.02 4.90
CA PRO A 82 8.38 -18.71 5.69
C PRO A 82 8.00 -17.98 7.00
N LYS A 83 8.72 -16.91 7.38
CA LYS A 83 8.34 -16.08 8.53
C LYS A 83 7.22 -15.09 8.19
N LYS A 84 7.05 -14.75 6.91
CA LYS A 84 6.03 -13.81 6.46
C LYS A 84 4.65 -14.46 6.54
N LYS A 85 3.67 -13.74 7.07
CA LYS A 85 2.28 -14.18 7.16
C LYS A 85 1.43 -13.45 6.14
N VAL A 86 0.82 -14.20 5.24
CA VAL A 86 -0.17 -13.65 4.30
C VAL A 86 -1.55 -13.86 4.90
N ILE A 87 -2.30 -12.77 5.00
CA ILE A 87 -3.65 -12.73 5.58
C ILE A 87 -4.57 -12.11 4.55
N VAL A 88 -5.59 -12.84 4.12
CA VAL A 88 -6.63 -12.29 3.25
C VAL A 88 -7.82 -11.88 4.10
N ILE A 89 -8.30 -10.66 3.93
CA ILE A 89 -9.57 -10.20 4.50
C ILE A 89 -10.59 -10.06 3.37
N GLN A 90 -11.74 -10.69 3.52
CA GLN A 90 -12.74 -10.77 2.46
C GLN A 90 -14.15 -10.62 3.06
N GLY A 91 -15.04 -9.89 2.41
CA GLY A 91 -16.46 -9.88 2.78
C GLY A 91 -17.15 -11.18 2.34
N ASP A 92 -18.33 -11.45 2.88
CA ASP A 92 -19.21 -12.55 2.45
C ASP A 92 -19.61 -12.48 0.96
N GLY A 93 -19.81 -11.29 0.42
CA GLY A 93 -20.00 -11.11 -1.03
C GLY A 93 -18.78 -11.45 -1.86
N GLY A 94 -17.60 -11.05 -1.38
CA GLY A 94 -16.32 -11.45 -1.94
C GLY A 94 -16.13 -12.96 -1.91
N ALA A 95 -16.54 -13.62 -0.82
CA ALA A 95 -16.54 -15.08 -0.71
C ALA A 95 -17.53 -15.77 -1.64
N THR A 96 -18.65 -15.12 -1.96
CA THR A 96 -19.65 -15.62 -2.92
C THR A 96 -19.09 -15.60 -4.35
N ILE A 97 -18.70 -14.43 -4.87
CA ILE A 97 -18.13 -14.31 -6.23
C ILE A 97 -16.72 -14.94 -6.35
N GLY A 98 -16.02 -15.08 -5.21
CA GLY A 98 -14.69 -15.65 -5.10
C GLY A 98 -14.67 -17.12 -4.68
N LEU A 99 -15.81 -17.82 -4.64
CA LEU A 99 -15.91 -19.18 -4.08
C LEU A 99 -14.91 -20.16 -4.73
N GLN A 100 -14.71 -20.10 -6.04
CA GLN A 100 -13.75 -20.99 -6.68
C GLN A 100 -12.30 -20.72 -6.24
N HIS A 101 -11.94 -19.46 -6.01
CA HIS A 101 -10.58 -19.09 -5.59
C HIS A 101 -10.28 -19.55 -4.16
N LEU A 102 -11.24 -19.47 -3.25
CA LEU A 102 -11.05 -19.96 -1.88
C LEU A 102 -10.97 -21.49 -1.83
N LEU A 103 -11.78 -22.20 -2.62
CA LEU A 103 -11.71 -23.66 -2.71
C LEU A 103 -10.40 -24.13 -3.35
N GLU A 104 -9.89 -23.40 -4.36
CA GLU A 104 -8.61 -23.72 -4.97
C GLU A 104 -7.44 -23.46 -4.02
N ALA A 105 -7.46 -22.38 -3.24
CA ALA A 105 -6.45 -22.11 -2.23
C ALA A 105 -6.42 -23.20 -1.13
N ALA A 106 -7.61 -23.64 -0.67
CA ALA A 106 -7.76 -24.77 0.23
C ALA A 106 -7.23 -26.07 -0.37
N ARG A 107 -7.60 -26.38 -1.61
CA ARG A 107 -7.16 -27.59 -2.33
C ARG A 107 -5.65 -27.62 -2.54
N GLN A 108 -5.04 -26.46 -2.80
CA GLN A 108 -3.60 -26.34 -2.92
C GLN A 108 -2.88 -26.33 -1.57
N ASN A 109 -3.58 -26.06 -0.46
CA ASN A 109 -3.03 -25.96 0.90
C ASN A 109 -1.83 -24.99 0.98
N VAL A 110 -2.00 -23.80 0.42
CA VAL A 110 -1.01 -22.72 0.48
C VAL A 110 -1.06 -22.07 1.87
N ASP A 111 0.11 -21.72 2.43
CA ASP A 111 0.27 -21.20 3.80
C ASP A 111 -0.30 -19.78 3.96
N LEU A 112 -1.63 -19.70 4.05
CA LEU A 112 -2.42 -18.48 3.90
C LEU A 112 -3.62 -18.54 4.85
N THR A 113 -3.86 -17.47 5.59
CA THR A 113 -5.07 -17.33 6.42
C THR A 113 -6.09 -16.43 5.73
N LEU A 114 -7.28 -16.95 5.43
CA LEU A 114 -8.44 -16.21 4.93
C LEU A 114 -9.42 -15.93 6.07
N ILE A 115 -9.72 -14.65 6.30
CA ILE A 115 -10.73 -14.19 7.25
C ILE A 115 -11.92 -13.64 6.46
N VAL A 116 -13.06 -14.32 6.54
CA VAL A 116 -14.32 -13.90 5.91
C VAL A 116 -15.14 -13.12 6.93
N HIS A 117 -15.34 -11.84 6.66
CA HIS A 117 -16.24 -10.95 7.40
C HIS A 117 -17.66 -11.18 6.89
N ASN A 118 -18.45 -11.97 7.62
CA ASN A 118 -19.80 -12.33 7.21
C ASN A 118 -20.84 -11.51 8.00
N ASN A 119 -21.24 -10.38 7.44
CA ASN A 119 -22.41 -9.62 7.92
C ASN A 119 -23.69 -9.90 7.11
N MET A 120 -23.64 -10.93 6.25
CA MET A 120 -24.74 -11.46 5.45
C MET A 120 -25.33 -10.47 4.43
N VAL A 121 -24.65 -9.37 4.14
CA VAL A 121 -25.11 -8.35 3.16
C VAL A 121 -23.94 -7.67 2.46
N TYR A 122 -24.19 -7.11 1.28
CA TYR A 122 -23.24 -6.23 0.61
C TYR A 122 -23.36 -4.82 1.18
N GLY A 123 -22.75 -4.61 2.36
CA GLY A 123 -22.88 -3.36 3.11
C GLY A 123 -22.47 -2.11 2.32
N MET A 124 -21.37 -2.19 1.57
CA MET A 124 -20.84 -1.04 0.81
C MET A 124 -21.76 -0.60 -0.35
N THR A 125 -22.55 -1.52 -0.92
CA THR A 125 -23.39 -1.25 -2.10
C THR A 125 -24.86 -1.03 -1.73
N GLY A 126 -25.18 -0.89 -0.44
CA GLY A 126 -26.53 -0.56 0.02
C GLY A 126 -27.31 -1.74 0.64
N GLY A 127 -26.68 -2.90 0.84
CA GLY A 127 -27.24 -3.97 1.65
C GLY A 127 -27.96 -5.08 0.91
N GLN A 128 -27.58 -5.35 -0.34
CA GLN A 128 -28.02 -6.54 -1.09
C GLN A 128 -27.65 -7.83 -0.33
N ILE A 129 -28.36 -8.92 -0.57
CA ILE A 129 -28.01 -10.22 0.00
C ILE A 129 -26.72 -10.78 -0.63
N SER A 130 -26.04 -11.67 0.09
CA SER A 130 -24.90 -12.46 -0.38
C SER A 130 -25.29 -13.93 -0.54
N GLY A 131 -24.40 -14.74 -1.11
CA GLY A 131 -24.55 -16.20 -1.12
C GLY A 131 -24.35 -16.85 0.25
N LEU A 132 -24.04 -16.08 1.30
CA LEU A 132 -23.96 -16.55 2.68
C LEU A 132 -25.14 -16.07 3.54
N SER A 133 -26.08 -15.32 2.97
CA SER A 133 -27.26 -14.84 3.69
C SER A 133 -28.19 -16.01 4.04
N PRO A 134 -28.76 -16.06 5.26
CA PRO A 134 -29.82 -17.03 5.58
C PRO A 134 -31.05 -16.84 4.71
N GLU A 135 -31.79 -17.91 4.49
CA GLU A 135 -33.07 -17.90 3.78
C GLU A 135 -34.05 -16.92 4.43
N GLU A 136 -34.09 -16.84 5.76
CA GLU A 136 -34.93 -15.91 6.51
C GLU A 136 -34.62 -14.45 6.20
N LEU A 137 -33.33 -14.12 6.02
CA LEU A 137 -32.92 -12.76 5.64
C LEU A 137 -33.23 -12.47 4.16
N MET A 138 -33.11 -13.48 3.29
CA MET A 138 -33.50 -13.38 1.88
C MET A 138 -35.00 -13.12 1.74
N SER A 139 -35.85 -13.89 2.43
CA SER A 139 -37.31 -13.72 2.40
C SER A 139 -37.75 -12.32 2.84
N VAL A 140 -37.01 -11.67 3.74
CA VAL A 140 -37.30 -10.30 4.18
C VAL A 140 -36.83 -9.25 3.16
N LYS A 141 -35.65 -9.44 2.55
CA LYS A 141 -35.05 -8.45 1.65
C LYS A 141 -35.51 -8.58 0.20
N LEU A 142 -35.85 -9.79 -0.25
CA LEU A 142 -36.30 -10.14 -1.59
C LEU A 142 -37.57 -11.01 -1.49
N PRO A 143 -38.70 -10.45 -1.03
CA PRO A 143 -39.92 -11.22 -0.76
C PRO A 143 -40.57 -11.86 -2.00
N GLU A 144 -40.18 -11.41 -3.19
CA GLU A 144 -40.67 -11.94 -4.47
C GLU A 144 -39.80 -13.08 -5.02
N GLU A 145 -38.64 -13.36 -4.41
CA GLU A 145 -37.72 -14.41 -4.84
C GLU A 145 -37.81 -15.65 -3.93
N GLU A 146 -37.69 -16.83 -4.52
CA GLU A 146 -37.57 -18.08 -3.75
C GLU A 146 -36.20 -18.09 -3.04
N PRO A 147 -36.15 -18.26 -1.71
CA PRO A 147 -34.88 -18.32 -0.99
C PRO A 147 -33.99 -19.46 -1.48
N VAL A 148 -32.69 -19.17 -1.60
CA VAL A 148 -31.68 -20.17 -1.95
C VAL A 148 -30.85 -20.50 -0.72
N PRO A 149 -30.58 -21.79 -0.42
CA PRO A 149 -29.76 -22.16 0.73
C PRO A 149 -28.37 -21.49 0.68
N PRO A 150 -27.88 -20.92 1.79
CA PRO A 150 -26.55 -20.31 1.83
C PRO A 150 -25.44 -21.34 1.66
N PHE A 151 -24.25 -20.88 1.29
CA PHE A 151 -23.06 -21.73 1.32
C PHE A 151 -22.51 -21.90 2.74
N ASP A 152 -22.30 -23.15 3.17
CA ASP A 152 -21.45 -23.45 4.34
C ASP A 152 -19.96 -23.41 3.94
N ILE A 153 -19.38 -22.21 3.85
CA ILE A 153 -18.01 -22.03 3.38
C ILE A 153 -16.95 -22.70 4.28
N VAL A 154 -17.23 -22.88 5.57
CA VAL A 154 -16.33 -23.53 6.52
C VAL A 154 -16.26 -25.03 6.25
N THR A 155 -17.40 -25.68 6.06
CA THR A 155 -17.46 -27.09 5.68
C THR A 155 -16.93 -27.30 4.25
N LEU A 156 -17.27 -26.43 3.31
CA LEU A 156 -16.77 -26.51 1.93
C LEU A 156 -15.24 -26.40 1.87
N ALA A 157 -14.63 -25.45 2.59
CA ALA A 157 -13.18 -25.30 2.66
C ALA A 157 -12.51 -26.54 3.29
N HIS A 158 -13.08 -27.08 4.37
CA HIS A 158 -12.60 -28.32 4.97
C HIS A 158 -12.61 -29.47 3.95
N LYS A 159 -13.73 -29.67 3.24
CA LYS A 159 -13.87 -30.71 2.21
C LYS A 159 -12.96 -30.49 1.01
N ALA A 160 -12.66 -29.25 0.67
CA ALA A 160 -11.69 -28.90 -0.38
C ALA A 160 -10.24 -29.18 0.04
N GLY A 161 -9.95 -29.35 1.34
CA GLY A 161 -8.64 -29.73 1.85
C GLY A 161 -7.92 -28.68 2.68
N ALA A 162 -8.65 -27.68 3.22
CA ALA A 162 -8.12 -26.76 4.22
C ALA A 162 -7.64 -27.53 5.46
N VAL A 163 -6.46 -27.18 5.98
CA VAL A 163 -5.92 -27.75 7.22
C VAL A 163 -6.57 -27.17 8.46
N TYR A 164 -7.15 -25.97 8.33
CA TYR A 164 -7.92 -25.33 9.37
C TYR A 164 -9.13 -24.64 8.73
N SER A 165 -10.32 -24.90 9.24
CA SER A 165 -11.47 -24.04 8.95
C SER A 165 -12.36 -23.90 10.18
N SER A 166 -12.80 -22.67 10.48
CA SER A 166 -13.60 -22.39 11.67
C SER A 166 -14.66 -21.34 11.41
N ARG A 167 -15.80 -21.47 12.09
CA ARG A 167 -16.85 -20.46 12.21
C ARG A 167 -16.92 -19.92 13.63
N VAL A 168 -17.06 -18.60 13.78
CA VAL A 168 -17.26 -17.95 15.08
C VAL A 168 -18.15 -16.72 14.94
N PHE A 169 -18.99 -16.42 15.92
CA PHE A 169 -19.73 -15.15 15.98
C PHE A 169 -18.86 -14.06 16.61
N VAL A 170 -19.05 -12.80 16.20
CA VAL A 170 -18.41 -11.67 16.89
C VAL A 170 -18.73 -11.70 18.38
N GLY A 171 -17.72 -11.44 19.22
CA GLY A 171 -17.83 -11.50 20.68
C GLY A 171 -17.63 -12.90 21.28
N GLY A 172 -17.47 -13.94 20.45
CA GLY A 172 -17.02 -15.26 20.87
C GLY A 172 -15.50 -15.35 21.10
N LYS A 173 -14.94 -16.54 20.92
CA LYS A 173 -13.49 -16.82 21.09
C LYS A 173 -12.65 -16.41 19.88
N LEU A 174 -12.98 -15.27 19.27
CA LEU A 174 -12.38 -14.85 17.99
C LEU A 174 -10.85 -14.70 18.07
N ASN A 175 -10.31 -14.13 19.16
CA ASN A 175 -8.86 -13.97 19.30
C ASN A 175 -8.12 -15.32 19.31
N GLU A 176 -8.63 -16.31 20.04
CA GLU A 176 -8.07 -17.66 20.14
C GLU A 176 -8.05 -18.33 18.76
N ILE A 177 -9.18 -18.26 18.05
CA ILE A 177 -9.34 -18.81 16.70
C ILE A 177 -8.40 -18.14 15.69
N LEU A 178 -8.22 -16.82 15.78
CA LEU A 178 -7.29 -16.07 14.93
C LEU A 178 -5.84 -16.51 15.20
N MET A 179 -5.44 -16.65 16.46
CA MET A 179 -4.10 -17.10 16.80
C MET A 179 -3.85 -18.53 16.30
N GLU A 180 -4.76 -19.47 16.57
CA GLU A 180 -4.65 -20.85 16.10
C GLU A 180 -4.50 -20.92 14.57
N ALA A 181 -5.30 -20.15 13.83
CA ALA A 181 -5.27 -20.13 12.37
C ALA A 181 -3.97 -19.54 11.80
N LEU A 182 -3.41 -18.50 12.44
CA LEU A 182 -2.16 -17.85 12.04
C LEU A 182 -0.93 -18.71 12.34
N GLU A 183 -0.99 -19.54 13.38
CA GLU A 183 0.07 -20.50 13.74
C GLU A 183 0.00 -21.79 12.91
N THR A 184 -1.16 -22.14 12.37
CA THR A 184 -1.36 -23.36 11.58
C THR A 184 -0.68 -23.25 10.21
N PRO A 185 0.31 -24.10 9.88
CA PRO A 185 0.93 -24.09 8.55
C PRO A 185 -0.02 -24.67 7.50
N GLY A 186 -0.30 -23.90 6.45
CA GLY A 186 -1.21 -24.29 5.37
C GLY A 186 -2.41 -23.35 5.24
N PHE A 187 -3.42 -23.79 4.49
CA PHE A 187 -4.58 -22.93 4.25
C PHE A 187 -5.54 -22.97 5.43
N SER A 188 -5.79 -21.80 6.01
CA SER A 188 -6.72 -21.59 7.12
C SER A 188 -7.88 -20.70 6.68
N LEU A 189 -9.13 -21.11 6.89
CA LEU A 189 -10.33 -20.27 6.69
C LEU A 189 -11.01 -19.96 8.02
N ILE A 190 -11.34 -18.70 8.26
CA ILE A 190 -12.11 -18.27 9.42
C ILE A 190 -13.32 -17.49 8.92
N GLU A 191 -14.52 -18.01 9.15
CA GLU A 191 -15.75 -17.25 8.96
C GLU A 191 -16.13 -16.57 10.27
N VAL A 192 -16.21 -15.24 10.24
CA VAL A 192 -16.67 -14.45 11.39
C VAL A 192 -18.04 -13.87 11.08
N VAL A 193 -19.07 -14.40 11.75
CA VAL A 193 -20.44 -13.91 11.61
C VAL A 193 -20.62 -12.65 12.46
N GLU A 194 -20.98 -11.54 11.84
CA GLU A 194 -20.87 -10.21 12.43
C GLU A 194 -22.04 -9.25 12.11
N MET A 195 -22.06 -8.08 12.75
CA MET A 195 -23.15 -7.11 12.66
C MET A 195 -22.86 -6.07 11.59
N CYS A 196 -23.91 -5.67 10.87
CA CYS A 196 -23.89 -4.50 9.99
C CYS A 196 -24.96 -3.49 10.46
N PRO A 197 -24.58 -2.43 11.21
CA PRO A 197 -25.52 -1.49 11.81
C PRO A 197 -26.34 -0.69 10.78
N SER A 198 -25.81 -0.51 9.58
CA SER A 198 -26.44 0.29 8.52
C SER A 198 -27.44 -0.50 7.68
N HIS A 199 -27.11 -1.74 7.30
CA HIS A 199 -27.86 -2.46 6.26
C HIS A 199 -28.21 -3.92 6.60
N GLY A 200 -27.63 -4.47 7.66
CA GLY A 200 -27.85 -5.86 8.07
C GLY A 200 -28.37 -5.96 9.49
N ILE A 201 -28.09 -7.10 10.12
CA ILE A 201 -28.51 -7.35 11.50
C ILE A 201 -27.64 -6.57 12.49
N LYS A 202 -28.29 -5.96 13.48
CA LYS A 202 -27.65 -5.02 14.42
C LYS A 202 -27.32 -5.64 15.77
N LYS A 203 -27.96 -6.74 16.14
CA LYS A 203 -27.77 -7.38 17.45
C LYS A 203 -27.20 -8.78 17.30
N ILE A 204 -26.20 -9.11 18.13
CA ILE A 204 -25.57 -10.45 18.17
C ILE A 204 -26.59 -11.55 18.43
N LYS A 205 -27.58 -11.29 19.29
CA LYS A 205 -28.62 -12.27 19.61
C LYS A 205 -29.39 -12.70 18.36
N GLU A 206 -29.83 -11.72 17.56
CA GLU A 206 -30.56 -11.95 16.32
C GLU A 206 -29.70 -12.71 15.30
N LEU A 207 -28.39 -12.41 15.21
CA LEU A 207 -27.46 -13.16 14.36
C LEU A 207 -27.45 -14.66 14.69
N LYS A 208 -27.38 -15.00 15.98
CA LYS A 208 -27.34 -16.40 16.43
C LYS A 208 -28.68 -17.13 16.23
N GLU A 209 -29.77 -16.38 16.17
CA GLU A 209 -31.11 -16.94 15.95
C GLU A 209 -31.35 -17.23 14.46
N ILE A 210 -30.87 -16.37 13.55
CA ILE A 210 -31.17 -16.51 12.11
C ILE A 210 -30.08 -17.22 11.31
N TYR A 211 -28.82 -17.21 11.77
CA TYR A 211 -27.73 -17.76 10.98
C TYR A 211 -27.76 -19.30 11.06
N PRO A 212 -27.79 -20.03 9.93
CA PRO A 212 -28.27 -21.41 9.91
C PRO A 212 -27.19 -22.41 10.34
N TYR A 213 -25.93 -21.99 10.41
CA TYR A 213 -24.82 -22.89 10.74
C TYR A 213 -24.20 -22.59 12.11
N PRO A 214 -23.89 -23.63 12.90
CA PRO A 214 -23.29 -23.45 14.22
C PRO A 214 -21.82 -23.02 14.13
N GLU A 215 -21.29 -22.52 15.23
CA GLU A 215 -19.84 -22.46 15.44
C GLU A 215 -19.25 -23.87 15.33
N ILE A 216 -18.27 -24.03 14.46
CA ILE A 216 -17.62 -25.31 14.18
C ILE A 216 -16.15 -25.05 13.89
N LYS A 217 -15.31 -26.04 14.18
CA LYS A 217 -13.88 -25.99 13.89
C LYS A 217 -13.44 -27.34 13.34
N PHE A 218 -12.75 -27.32 12.20
CA PHE A 218 -12.08 -28.45 11.60
C PHE A 218 -10.58 -28.23 11.63
N THR A 219 -9.84 -29.28 11.97
CA THR A 219 -8.38 -29.31 11.90
C THR A 219 -7.95 -30.54 11.11
N GLY A 220 -6.84 -30.43 10.40
CA GLY A 220 -6.25 -31.50 9.61
C GLY A 220 -4.74 -31.35 9.56
N HIS A 221 -4.06 -32.39 9.09
CA HIS A 221 -2.61 -32.37 8.96
C HIS A 221 -2.22 -32.65 7.50
N ARG A 222 -1.75 -31.61 6.81
CA ARG A 222 -1.23 -31.69 5.46
C ARG A 222 -0.08 -30.69 5.31
N PRO A 223 1.07 -31.06 4.74
CA PRO A 223 2.16 -30.12 4.49
C PRO A 223 1.68 -28.96 3.61
N SER A 224 2.11 -27.74 3.95
CA SER A 224 1.84 -26.58 3.09
C SER A 224 2.52 -26.75 1.74
N ARG A 225 1.83 -26.36 0.67
CA ARG A 225 2.39 -26.40 -0.68
C ARG A 225 3.49 -25.37 -0.81
N LYS A 226 4.64 -25.81 -1.29
CA LYS A 226 5.75 -24.96 -1.72
C LYS A 226 5.91 -25.10 -3.23
N LEU A 227 6.17 -24.00 -3.94
CA LEU A 227 6.56 -24.09 -5.35
C LEU A 227 8.01 -24.55 -5.46
N THR A 228 8.28 -25.44 -6.41
CA THR A 228 9.65 -25.69 -6.86
C THR A 228 10.11 -24.44 -7.59
N THR A 229 11.03 -23.69 -6.99
CA THR A 229 11.64 -22.52 -7.60
C THR A 229 12.43 -22.95 -8.84
N ARG A 230 12.02 -22.46 -10.02
CA ARG A 230 12.82 -22.58 -11.24
C ARG A 230 13.92 -21.52 -11.21
N SER A 231 15.15 -21.91 -11.49
CA SER A 231 16.26 -20.97 -11.61
C SER A 231 16.09 -20.15 -12.88
N HIS A 232 15.62 -18.91 -12.75
CA HIS A 232 15.67 -17.90 -13.80
C HIS A 232 16.68 -16.82 -13.39
N PRO A 233 17.45 -16.25 -14.34
CA PRO A 233 18.25 -15.06 -14.05
C PRO A 233 17.36 -13.98 -13.45
N SER A 234 17.82 -13.35 -12.38
CA SER A 234 17.06 -12.30 -11.72
C SER A 234 16.95 -11.10 -12.64
N LEU A 235 15.78 -10.45 -12.70
CA LEU A 235 15.66 -9.16 -13.39
C LEU A 235 16.61 -8.12 -12.78
N PHE A 236 16.96 -8.29 -11.49
CA PHE A 236 17.93 -7.45 -10.78
C PHE A 236 19.39 -7.69 -11.23
N ASP A 237 19.72 -8.81 -11.88
CA ASP A 237 21.09 -9.07 -12.35
C ASP A 237 21.53 -8.10 -13.45
N LYS A 238 20.55 -7.52 -14.17
CA LYS A 238 20.80 -6.50 -15.21
C LYS A 238 20.86 -5.08 -14.63
N MET A 239 20.54 -4.90 -13.36
CA MET A 239 20.55 -3.58 -12.74
C MET A 239 21.95 -3.18 -12.33
N ALA A 240 22.33 -1.93 -12.64
CA ALA A 240 23.60 -1.36 -12.18
C ALA A 240 23.64 -1.38 -10.65
N ARG A 241 24.71 -1.96 -10.09
CA ARG A 241 24.97 -1.97 -8.65
C ARG A 241 25.88 -0.80 -8.33
N TRP A 242 25.35 0.16 -7.60
CA TRP A 242 26.09 1.31 -7.12
C TRP A 242 26.69 0.99 -5.75
N SER A 243 27.97 1.29 -5.57
CA SER A 243 28.63 1.20 -4.26
C SER A 243 28.82 2.60 -3.70
N PRO A 244 28.67 2.81 -2.38
CA PRO A 244 28.86 4.12 -1.77
C PRO A 244 30.28 4.65 -2.07
N ALA A 245 30.36 5.83 -2.67
CA ALA A 245 31.60 6.49 -3.04
C ALA A 245 31.71 7.92 -2.47
N TYR A 246 30.61 8.46 -1.93
CA TYR A 246 30.52 9.84 -1.46
C TYR A 246 29.98 9.95 -0.04
N ARG A 247 30.25 11.08 0.62
CA ARG A 247 29.67 11.42 1.93
C ARG A 247 28.56 12.44 1.78
N HIS A 248 27.52 12.33 2.60
CA HIS A 248 26.38 13.24 2.65
C HIS A 248 26.34 14.02 3.98
N ASN A 249 25.51 15.07 4.04
CA ASN A 249 25.22 15.82 5.27
C ASN A 249 23.78 15.63 5.79
N ILE A 250 23.02 14.71 5.19
CA ILE A 250 21.67 14.35 5.63
C ILE A 250 21.73 13.70 7.03
N GLN A 251 20.96 14.22 7.98
CA GLN A 251 21.00 13.80 9.39
C GLN A 251 20.29 12.47 9.63
N GLN A 252 19.04 12.34 9.15
CA GLN A 252 18.25 11.12 9.30
C GLN A 252 17.45 10.81 8.04
N ARG A 253 16.40 11.59 7.75
CA ARG A 253 15.51 11.43 6.60
C ARG A 253 15.27 12.78 5.96
N LEU A 254 15.25 12.81 4.63
CA LEU A 254 15.00 14.01 3.84
C LEU A 254 13.95 13.70 2.77
N GLU A 255 12.86 14.44 2.79
CA GLU A 255 11.69 14.27 1.93
C GLU A 255 11.64 15.38 0.87
N ILE A 256 11.69 14.99 -0.40
CA ILE A 256 11.86 15.91 -1.52
C ILE A 256 10.73 15.69 -2.53
N VAL A 257 10.06 16.77 -2.91
CA VAL A 257 9.08 16.81 -4.00
C VAL A 257 9.66 17.64 -5.15
N ILE A 258 9.64 17.09 -6.37
CA ILE A 258 9.96 17.83 -7.59
C ILE A 258 8.75 17.79 -8.52
N ALA A 259 8.27 18.95 -8.96
CA ALA A 259 7.07 19.06 -9.78
C ALA A 259 7.29 19.98 -10.99
N GLY A 260 6.70 19.59 -12.12
CA GLY A 260 6.70 20.39 -13.35
C GLY A 260 5.75 19.79 -14.38
N SER A 261 5.94 20.10 -15.67
CA SER A 261 5.06 19.60 -16.73
C SER A 261 5.52 18.24 -17.24
N ALA A 262 4.57 17.44 -17.73
CA ALA A 262 4.87 16.15 -18.33
C ALA A 262 5.81 16.29 -19.54
N GLY A 263 6.79 15.40 -19.66
CA GLY A 263 7.80 15.45 -20.73
C GLY A 263 8.99 16.38 -20.46
N GLU A 264 8.98 17.12 -19.36
CA GLU A 264 10.05 18.06 -18.97
C GLU A 264 11.11 17.45 -18.05
N GLY A 265 11.29 16.13 -18.08
CA GLY A 265 12.40 15.47 -17.38
C GLY A 265 12.25 15.33 -15.86
N ILE A 266 11.07 15.63 -15.28
CA ILE A 266 10.83 15.54 -13.83
C ILE A 266 11.15 14.15 -13.25
N GLN A 267 10.67 13.08 -13.89
CA GLN A 267 10.94 11.71 -13.46
C GLN A 267 12.44 11.38 -13.53
N SER A 268 13.12 11.84 -14.58
CA SER A 268 14.56 11.63 -14.76
C SER A 268 15.39 12.38 -13.70
N ALA A 269 15.00 13.60 -13.33
CA ALA A 269 15.64 14.32 -12.24
C ALA A 269 15.52 13.56 -10.91
N GLY A 270 14.33 13.00 -10.61
CA GLY A 270 14.14 12.16 -9.43
C GLY A 270 14.95 10.86 -9.46
N ASP A 271 15.06 10.19 -10.60
CA ASP A 271 15.89 8.97 -10.76
C ASP A 271 17.38 9.28 -10.55
N ILE A 272 17.86 10.43 -11.07
CA ILE A 272 19.24 10.87 -10.89
C ILE A 272 19.50 11.20 -9.41
N LEU A 273 18.57 11.89 -8.74
CA LEU A 273 18.69 12.24 -7.32
C LEU A 273 18.74 11.00 -6.42
N ALA A 274 17.82 10.05 -6.64
CA ALA A 274 17.78 8.80 -5.89
C ALA A 274 19.09 8.02 -6.11
N SER A 275 19.56 7.91 -7.35
CA SER A 275 20.83 7.24 -7.66
C SER A 275 22.03 7.92 -7.00
N ALA A 276 22.05 9.26 -6.95
CA ALA A 276 23.09 10.02 -6.26
C ALA A 276 23.06 9.77 -4.73
N GLY A 277 21.85 9.63 -4.16
CA GLY A 277 21.68 9.21 -2.76
C GLY A 277 22.25 7.81 -2.49
N ILE A 278 22.00 6.84 -3.38
CA ILE A 278 22.59 5.49 -3.27
C ILE A 278 24.12 5.56 -3.32
N LEU A 279 24.68 6.35 -4.24
CA LEU A 279 26.13 6.60 -4.32
C LEU A 279 26.70 7.29 -3.07
N ALA A 280 25.88 7.99 -2.31
CA ALA A 280 26.25 8.56 -1.02
C ALA A 280 26.02 7.58 0.16
N GLY A 281 25.55 6.36 -0.09
CA GLY A 281 25.30 5.35 0.94
C GLY A 281 23.97 5.51 1.69
N LEU A 282 23.00 6.20 1.10
CA LEU A 282 21.66 6.36 1.68
C LEU A 282 20.69 5.30 1.15
N HIS A 283 19.70 4.96 1.97
CA HIS A 283 18.48 4.32 1.51
C HIS A 283 17.65 5.34 0.74
N THR A 284 17.18 4.96 -0.45
CA THR A 284 16.45 5.89 -1.32
C THR A 284 15.17 5.28 -1.85
N THR A 285 14.12 6.07 -1.94
CA THR A 285 12.91 5.70 -2.69
C THR A 285 12.55 6.78 -3.68
N LYS A 286 11.98 6.39 -4.82
CA LYS A 286 11.46 7.30 -5.85
C LYS A 286 10.05 6.87 -6.23
N LYS A 287 9.09 7.78 -6.12
CA LYS A 287 7.69 7.56 -6.49
C LYS A 287 7.27 8.63 -7.50
N GLY A 288 6.76 8.20 -8.65
CA GLY A 288 6.27 9.09 -9.70
C GLY A 288 4.75 9.20 -9.68
N GLU A 289 4.23 10.41 -9.90
CA GLU A 289 2.82 10.66 -10.14
C GLU A 289 2.67 11.47 -11.44
N TYR A 290 1.88 10.98 -12.39
CA TYR A 290 1.60 11.64 -13.65
C TYR A 290 0.32 11.07 -14.28
N PRO A 291 -0.38 11.85 -15.13
CA PRO A 291 -1.54 11.36 -15.87
C PRO A 291 -1.20 10.16 -16.77
N ILE A 292 -2.22 9.34 -17.08
CA ILE A 292 -2.08 8.23 -18.04
C ILE A 292 -1.76 8.72 -19.47
N THR A 293 -2.06 9.97 -19.78
CA THR A 293 -1.79 10.60 -21.07
C THR A 293 -0.34 11.04 -21.14
N VAL A 294 0.39 10.51 -22.13
CA VAL A 294 1.82 10.79 -22.29
C VAL A 294 2.03 12.24 -22.72
N GLY A 295 2.86 12.97 -21.98
CA GLY A 295 3.34 14.30 -22.36
C GLY A 295 2.35 15.45 -22.14
N THR A 296 1.25 15.23 -21.40
CA THR A 296 0.29 16.27 -21.08
C THR A 296 0.04 16.37 -19.58
N GLY A 297 -0.19 17.60 -19.10
CA GLY A 297 -0.45 17.90 -17.69
C GLY A 297 0.81 17.89 -16.82
N PHE A 298 0.64 17.53 -15.56
CA PHE A 298 1.71 17.58 -14.56
C PHE A 298 2.59 16.32 -14.58
N SER A 299 3.79 16.46 -14.02
CA SER A 299 4.59 15.34 -13.54
C SER A 299 5.15 15.72 -12.18
N VAL A 300 4.97 14.83 -11.20
CA VAL A 300 5.51 14.96 -9.85
C VAL A 300 6.36 13.75 -9.55
N VAL A 301 7.49 13.97 -8.89
CA VAL A 301 8.30 12.90 -8.32
C VAL A 301 8.58 13.20 -6.86
N GLU A 302 8.41 12.17 -6.03
CA GLU A 302 8.73 12.16 -4.62
C GLU A 302 9.98 11.31 -4.40
N VAL A 303 10.98 11.90 -3.75
CA VAL A 303 12.24 11.25 -3.42
C VAL A 303 12.47 11.32 -1.92
N ILE A 304 12.75 10.19 -1.30
CA ILE A 304 13.18 10.13 0.10
C ILE A 304 14.62 9.66 0.12
N LEU A 305 15.45 10.38 0.87
CA LEU A 305 16.84 10.02 1.14
C LEU A 305 16.99 9.81 2.65
N SER A 306 17.41 8.63 3.08
CA SER A 306 17.43 8.26 4.50
C SER A 306 18.68 7.48 4.88
N ARG A 307 19.18 7.71 6.10
CA ARG A 307 20.24 6.87 6.69
C ARG A 307 19.69 5.54 7.20
N ASP A 308 18.42 5.54 7.60
CA ASP A 308 17.69 4.37 8.06
C ASP A 308 16.89 3.76 6.90
N GLU A 309 16.55 2.48 7.00
CA GLU A 309 15.71 1.80 6.01
C GLU A 309 14.34 2.49 5.86
N ILE A 310 13.88 2.64 4.62
CA ILE A 310 12.63 3.34 4.33
C ILE A 310 11.50 2.33 4.27
N HIS A 311 10.69 2.27 5.33
CA HIS A 311 9.51 1.40 5.39
C HIS A 311 8.21 2.10 4.90
N TYR A 312 8.19 3.44 4.89
CA TYR A 312 7.06 4.24 4.42
C TYR A 312 7.51 5.33 3.44
N THR A 313 6.85 5.38 2.28
CA THR A 313 7.20 6.26 1.15
C THR A 313 6.22 7.41 0.93
N GLY A 314 5.31 7.65 1.87
CA GLY A 314 4.47 8.84 1.84
C GLY A 314 5.27 10.07 2.27
N ILE A 315 4.90 11.21 1.69
CA ILE A 315 5.42 12.54 2.03
C ILE A 315 4.20 13.44 2.21
N ASP A 316 3.88 13.77 3.45
CA ASP A 316 2.74 14.65 3.75
C ASP A 316 3.15 16.11 3.55
N THR A 317 4.25 16.53 4.16
CA THR A 317 4.87 17.85 4.00
C THR A 317 6.35 17.66 3.69
N PRO A 318 6.82 17.97 2.47
CA PRO A 318 8.23 17.75 2.15
C PRO A 318 9.13 18.75 2.87
N ASP A 319 10.36 18.34 3.16
CA ASP A 319 11.44 19.22 3.62
C ASP A 319 11.89 20.17 2.50
N VAL A 320 11.78 19.70 1.25
CA VAL A 320 12.19 20.42 0.04
C VAL A 320 11.18 20.24 -1.07
N ALA A 321 10.73 21.34 -1.66
CA ALA A 321 9.88 21.34 -2.84
C ALA A 321 10.55 22.13 -3.97
N ILE A 322 10.72 21.51 -5.14
CA ILE A 322 11.29 22.12 -6.33
C ILE A 322 10.22 22.17 -7.42
N ILE A 323 9.75 23.36 -7.76
CA ILE A 323 8.63 23.57 -8.68
C ILE A 323 9.13 24.34 -9.91
N VAL A 324 9.09 23.70 -11.08
CA VAL A 324 9.66 24.25 -12.32
C VAL A 324 8.66 24.48 -13.44
N SER A 325 7.35 24.31 -13.19
CA SER A 325 6.31 24.79 -14.09
C SER A 325 4.98 25.08 -13.36
N GLU A 326 4.09 25.81 -14.02
CA GLU A 326 2.72 26.09 -13.55
C GLU A 326 1.88 24.82 -13.37
N ASP A 327 2.04 23.81 -14.24
CA ASP A 327 1.32 22.53 -14.08
C ASP A 327 1.74 21.81 -12.79
N GLY A 328 3.05 21.85 -12.50
CA GLY A 328 3.60 21.31 -11.26
C GLY A 328 3.05 22.05 -10.04
N TRP A 329 3.09 23.39 -10.07
CA TRP A 329 2.56 24.25 -9.00
C TRP A 329 1.09 23.92 -8.68
N LYS A 330 0.21 23.96 -9.69
CA LYS A 330 -1.22 23.68 -9.53
C LYS A 330 -1.49 22.31 -8.91
N LYS A 331 -0.63 21.33 -9.19
CA LYS A 331 -0.78 19.98 -8.66
C LYS A 331 -0.40 19.86 -7.18
N VAL A 332 0.64 20.57 -6.73
CA VAL A 332 1.22 20.34 -5.40
C VAL A 332 1.04 21.49 -4.41
N GLN A 333 0.50 22.64 -4.83
CA GLN A 333 0.37 23.85 -4.01
C GLN A 333 -0.25 23.60 -2.62
N ASP A 334 -1.23 22.70 -2.49
CA ASP A 334 -1.90 22.40 -1.22
C ASP A 334 -1.01 21.60 -0.25
N ARG A 335 0.03 20.92 -0.76
CA ARG A 335 0.93 20.05 0.02
C ARG A 335 2.22 20.74 0.45
N ILE A 336 2.58 21.84 -0.20
CA ILE A 336 3.90 22.48 -0.04
C ILE A 336 3.86 23.81 0.72
N GLN A 337 2.69 24.23 1.21
CA GLN A 337 2.52 25.53 1.88
C GLN A 337 3.42 25.68 3.11
N ASN A 338 3.66 24.58 3.82
CA ASN A 338 4.47 24.55 5.04
C ASN A 338 5.90 24.04 4.79
N THR A 339 6.33 23.94 3.54
CA THR A 339 7.65 23.41 3.18
C THR A 339 8.74 24.43 3.49
N PRO A 340 9.76 24.09 4.29
CA PRO A 340 10.77 25.05 4.71
C PRO A 340 11.73 25.45 3.58
N ASN A 341 11.94 24.58 2.59
CA ASN A 341 12.80 24.85 1.44
C ASN A 341 11.99 24.77 0.14
N LEU A 342 11.32 25.86 -0.21
CA LEU A 342 10.57 25.97 -1.47
C LEU A 342 11.41 26.68 -2.53
N ILE A 343 11.77 25.95 -3.59
CA ILE A 343 12.53 26.44 -4.74
C ILE A 343 11.60 26.46 -5.95
N VAL A 344 11.47 27.62 -6.58
CA VAL A 344 10.48 27.84 -7.63
C VAL A 344 11.13 28.52 -8.83
N ASP A 345 10.73 28.11 -10.03
CA ASP A 345 11.10 28.85 -11.24
C ASP A 345 10.49 30.26 -11.24
N SER A 346 11.26 31.25 -11.68
CA SER A 346 10.85 32.66 -11.67
C SER A 346 9.61 32.95 -12.52
N GLN A 347 9.26 32.09 -13.48
CA GLN A 347 8.08 32.25 -14.32
C GLN A 347 6.77 31.86 -13.61
N ILE A 348 6.83 31.23 -12.43
CA ILE A 348 5.66 30.73 -11.72
C ILE A 348 5.12 31.79 -10.77
N ASN A 349 3.80 31.98 -10.81
CA ASN A 349 3.12 32.89 -9.90
C ASN A 349 2.82 32.18 -8.57
N VAL A 350 3.46 32.62 -7.49
CA VAL A 350 3.31 32.08 -6.12
C VAL A 350 2.82 33.21 -5.22
N PRO A 351 1.94 32.94 -4.23
CA PRO A 351 1.52 33.93 -3.24
C PRO A 351 2.70 34.70 -2.62
N TYR A 352 2.54 36.02 -2.47
CA TYR A 352 3.61 36.95 -2.08
C TYR A 352 4.11 36.75 -0.64
N ASP A 353 3.32 36.11 0.20
CA ASP A 353 3.59 35.84 1.62
C ASP A 353 4.33 34.52 1.86
N MET A 354 4.58 33.74 0.80
CA MET A 354 5.25 32.44 0.91
C MET A 354 6.78 32.61 0.78
N PRO A 355 7.58 32.16 1.75
CA PRO A 355 9.03 32.27 1.69
C PRO A 355 9.57 31.32 0.61
N VAL A 356 10.07 31.88 -0.49
CA VAL A 356 10.51 31.11 -1.67
C VAL A 356 11.86 31.55 -2.20
N LEU A 357 12.63 30.56 -2.68
CA LEU A 357 13.83 30.80 -3.47
C LEU A 357 13.47 30.75 -4.95
N ARG A 358 13.49 31.92 -5.59
CA ARG A 358 13.17 32.05 -7.03
C ARG A 358 14.44 32.03 -7.87
N GLY A 359 14.46 31.21 -8.91
CA GLY A 359 15.55 31.17 -9.89
C GLY A 359 15.04 31.02 -11.32
N ASN A 360 15.77 31.55 -12.30
CA ASN A 360 15.42 31.51 -13.72
C ASN A 360 15.83 30.19 -14.39
N PHE A 361 15.43 29.06 -13.80
CA PHE A 361 15.89 27.72 -14.20
C PHE A 361 15.42 27.32 -15.60
N ARG A 362 14.15 27.59 -15.95
CA ARG A 362 13.56 27.29 -17.26
C ARG A 362 14.16 28.14 -18.36
N GLU A 363 14.42 29.40 -18.08
CA GLU A 363 15.05 30.32 -19.04
C GLU A 363 16.47 29.82 -19.38
N LEU A 364 17.23 29.40 -18.38
CA LEU A 364 18.63 29.03 -18.53
C LEU A 364 18.85 27.60 -19.03
N ALA A 365 18.06 26.63 -18.54
CA ALA A 365 18.26 25.20 -18.83
C ALA A 365 17.16 24.59 -19.73
N GLY A 366 16.18 25.39 -20.16
CA GLY A 366 15.01 24.94 -20.89
C GLY A 366 14.07 24.07 -20.03
N GLY A 367 12.88 23.77 -20.54
CA GLY A 367 11.88 22.97 -19.80
C GLY A 367 12.44 21.63 -19.31
N LYS A 368 13.13 20.89 -20.18
CA LYS A 368 13.70 19.56 -19.85
C LYS A 368 14.88 19.60 -18.86
N GLY A 369 15.59 20.72 -18.78
CA GLY A 369 16.75 20.88 -17.90
C GLY A 369 16.44 21.59 -16.59
N ALA A 370 15.31 22.30 -16.51
CA ALA A 370 14.96 23.16 -15.38
C ALA A 370 14.96 22.43 -14.03
N ALA A 371 14.34 21.24 -13.97
CA ALA A 371 14.29 20.45 -12.74
C ALA A 371 15.69 20.02 -12.27
N LEU A 372 16.54 19.57 -13.20
CA LEU A 372 17.90 19.15 -12.90
C LEU A 372 18.76 20.34 -12.44
N CYS A 373 18.65 21.49 -13.11
CA CYS A 373 19.34 22.72 -12.74
C CYS A 373 18.90 23.23 -11.35
N ALA A 374 17.59 23.31 -11.09
CA ALA A 374 17.05 23.74 -9.80
C ALA A 374 17.45 22.81 -8.65
N MET A 375 17.43 21.50 -8.89
CA MET A 375 17.89 20.50 -7.93
C MET A 375 19.39 20.62 -7.63
N ALA A 376 20.23 20.77 -8.66
CA ALA A 376 21.67 20.95 -8.47
C ALA A 376 22.00 22.27 -7.76
N PHE A 377 21.24 23.34 -8.03
CA PHE A 377 21.34 24.60 -7.30
C PHE A 377 21.06 24.39 -5.80
N TRP A 378 19.94 23.73 -5.48
CA TRP A 378 19.60 23.44 -4.09
C TRP A 378 20.66 22.56 -3.41
N LEU A 379 21.15 21.52 -4.08
CA LEU A 379 22.23 20.66 -3.56
C LEU A 379 23.52 21.43 -3.28
N LYS A 380 23.92 22.34 -4.17
CA LYS A 380 25.09 23.22 -3.98
C LYS A 380 24.95 24.08 -2.73
N LYS A 381 23.74 24.62 -2.49
CA LYS A 381 23.43 25.49 -1.35
C LYS A 381 23.32 24.71 -0.04
N SER A 382 22.56 23.61 -0.03
CA SER A 382 22.29 22.82 1.18
C SER A 382 23.45 21.91 1.57
N LYS A 383 24.31 21.55 0.61
CA LYS A 383 25.34 20.51 0.74
C LYS A 383 24.76 19.17 1.22
N ALA A 384 23.48 18.91 0.97
CA ALA A 384 22.82 17.68 1.41
C ALA A 384 23.49 16.44 0.79
N LEU A 385 23.77 16.52 -0.52
CA LEU A 385 24.60 15.58 -1.28
C LEU A 385 25.68 16.35 -2.06
N PRO A 386 26.85 15.74 -2.30
CA PRO A 386 27.88 16.32 -3.16
C PRO A 386 27.44 16.30 -4.63
N LEU A 387 27.75 17.38 -5.37
CA LEU A 387 27.43 17.48 -6.80
C LEU A 387 28.20 16.45 -7.64
N GLU A 388 29.34 15.99 -7.15
CA GLU A 388 30.15 14.95 -7.77
C GLU A 388 29.39 13.62 -7.87
N ALA A 389 28.55 13.29 -6.88
CA ALA A 389 27.69 12.12 -6.94
C ALA A 389 26.64 12.27 -8.05
N LEU A 390 26.07 13.46 -8.20
CA LEU A 390 25.14 13.79 -9.28
C LEU A 390 25.82 13.65 -10.65
N HIS A 391 27.03 14.20 -10.81
CA HIS A 391 27.80 14.11 -12.05
C HIS A 391 28.14 12.66 -12.42
N GLN A 392 28.54 11.82 -11.45
CA GLN A 392 28.84 10.41 -11.73
C GLN A 392 27.59 9.66 -12.25
N VAL A 393 26.42 9.90 -11.67
CA VAL A 393 25.17 9.29 -12.17
C VAL A 393 24.88 9.75 -13.59
N ILE A 394 25.01 11.06 -13.86
CA ILE A 394 24.73 11.63 -15.18
C ILE A 394 25.69 11.09 -16.24
N GLN A 395 26.97 10.94 -15.92
CA GLN A 395 27.97 10.37 -16.84
C GLN A 395 27.63 8.93 -17.25
N GLY A 396 27.02 8.16 -16.37
CA GLY A 396 26.52 6.81 -16.67
C GLY A 396 25.19 6.78 -17.44
N HIS A 397 24.55 7.93 -17.67
CA HIS A 397 23.25 8.01 -18.31
C HIS A 397 23.36 8.09 -19.84
N ARG A 398 22.43 7.43 -20.56
CA ARG A 398 22.40 7.42 -22.04
C ARG A 398 22.25 8.80 -22.71
N HIS A 399 21.90 9.82 -21.93
CA HIS A 399 21.73 11.22 -22.38
C HIS A 399 22.69 12.17 -21.64
N ALA A 400 23.86 11.67 -21.21
CA ALA A 400 24.83 12.38 -20.40
C ALA A 400 25.13 13.80 -20.90
N GLU A 401 25.44 13.96 -22.19
CA GLU A 401 25.78 15.27 -22.78
C GLU A 401 24.68 16.33 -22.53
N SER A 402 23.42 16.00 -22.84
CA SER A 402 22.30 16.92 -22.66
C SER A 402 22.01 17.24 -21.18
N LEU A 403 22.25 16.28 -20.29
CA LEU A 403 22.01 16.45 -18.85
C LEU A 403 23.14 17.27 -18.20
N LEU A 404 24.39 17.09 -18.63
CA LEU A 404 25.52 17.91 -18.20
C LEU A 404 25.38 19.35 -18.69
N ALA A 405 24.93 19.54 -19.94
CA ALA A 405 24.63 20.87 -20.48
C ALA A 405 23.58 21.62 -19.64
N ALA A 406 22.59 20.91 -19.09
CA ALA A 406 21.58 21.50 -18.20
C ALA A 406 22.16 21.99 -16.85
N LEU A 407 23.37 21.58 -16.47
CA LEU A 407 24.06 22.00 -15.24
C LEU A 407 25.02 23.18 -15.45
N GLU A 408 25.48 23.43 -16.68
CA GLU A 408 26.37 24.55 -17.01
C GLU A 408 25.84 25.93 -16.52
N PRO A 409 24.52 26.21 -16.57
CA PRO A 409 24.02 27.51 -16.14
C PRO A 409 24.06 27.75 -14.62
N LEU A 410 24.45 26.76 -13.80
CA LEU A 410 24.50 26.88 -12.33
C LEU A 410 25.33 28.09 -11.84
N GLU A 411 26.38 28.45 -12.58
CA GLU A 411 27.23 29.60 -12.25
C GLU A 411 26.62 30.95 -12.63
N LYS A 412 25.62 30.94 -13.52
CA LYS A 412 24.94 32.13 -14.07
C LYS A 412 23.57 32.37 -13.44
N LEU A 413 23.16 31.54 -12.46
CA LEU A 413 21.86 31.64 -11.81
C LEU A 413 21.71 32.95 -11.04
N VAL A 414 20.64 33.67 -11.33
CA VAL A 414 20.19 34.81 -10.53
C VAL A 414 19.12 34.31 -9.57
N VAL A 415 19.39 34.38 -8.27
CA VAL A 415 18.47 33.89 -7.23
C VAL A 415 18.07 35.01 -6.30
N GLN A 416 16.76 35.13 -6.09
CA GLN A 416 16.16 36.09 -5.17
C GLN A 416 15.45 35.34 -4.05
N ALA A 417 15.70 35.74 -2.81
CA ALA A 417 14.95 35.28 -1.64
C ALA A 417 13.91 36.35 -1.30
N PHE A 418 12.65 35.96 -1.22
CA PHE A 418 11.54 36.81 -0.79
C PHE A 418 10.92 36.24 0.47
#